data_AF-A0A7W7GV38-F1
#
_entry.id   AF-A0A7W7GV38-F1
#
_cell.length_a   1.000
_cell.length_b   1.000
_cell.length_c   1.000
_cell.angle_alpha   90.00
_cell.angle_beta   90.00
_cell.angle_gamma   90.00
#
_symmetry.space_group_name_H-M   'P 1'
#
loop_
_entity.id
_entity.type
_entity.pdbx_description
1 polymer ?
#
loop_
_entity_poly.entity_id
_entity_poly.type
_entity_poly.pdbx_seq_one_letter_code
_entity_poly.pdbx_strand_id
1 'polypeptide(L)'
;METGQASRTAYSAARYRAAHQVLEHGSIFRDPLALRVLGADAEDLARDAPRRGMRLFIAARHRFAEDHLAAAVSRGVGRLVVLGAGLDTFAYRNPHPGLQVTEIDHPDTQAWKRERLARAGIAMPAGLRYVGIDFEKESLADRLDLDEPAFFLWLGVAPYLTAEAFAETLGCIGGRVGNEVAFDYAQSPERMPAERRAALEARAARVAKLGEPWLSFAEPEEIAADLDKLGFAEIEDLGPAQLAARYFNRPDVPAETPGGHVLHARRR
;
A
#
# COMPACT_ATOMS: atom_id res chain seq x y z
N MET A 1 3.45 3.37 -15.47
CA MET A 1 2.27 4.19 -15.88
C MET A 1 2.58 4.89 -17.19
N GLU A 2 1.59 5.04 -18.06
CA GLU A 2 1.72 5.91 -19.23
C GLU A 2 1.65 7.38 -18.81
N THR A 3 2.58 8.21 -19.30
CA THR A 3 2.58 9.65 -19.07
C THR A 3 1.24 10.26 -19.52
N GLY A 4 0.61 11.07 -18.67
CA GLY A 4 -0.67 11.73 -18.93
C GLY A 4 -1.91 10.98 -18.43
N GLN A 5 -1.77 9.83 -17.74
CA GLN A 5 -2.90 9.08 -17.18
C GLN A 5 -2.71 8.80 -15.68
N ALA A 6 -3.79 8.98 -14.90
CA ALA A 6 -3.82 8.58 -13.51
C ALA A 6 -3.84 7.05 -13.35
N SER A 7 -3.26 6.55 -12.25
CA SER A 7 -3.17 5.12 -11.98
C SER A 7 -4.54 4.43 -11.91
N ARG A 8 -4.71 3.37 -12.71
CA ARG A 8 -5.94 2.57 -12.74
C ARG A 8 -5.95 1.54 -11.62
N THR A 9 -4.80 1.02 -11.22
CA THR A 9 -4.65 0.14 -10.06
C THR A 9 -4.89 0.90 -8.75
N ALA A 10 -4.47 2.17 -8.64
CA ALA A 10 -4.82 3.03 -7.51
C ALA A 10 -6.35 3.22 -7.39
N TYR A 11 -7.04 3.46 -8.51
CA TYR A 11 -8.51 3.52 -8.53
C TYR A 11 -9.14 2.18 -8.09
N SER A 12 -8.63 1.06 -8.61
CA SER A 12 -9.10 -0.28 -8.25
C SER A 12 -8.92 -0.57 -6.76
N ALA A 13 -7.76 -0.22 -6.19
CA ALA A 13 -7.48 -0.38 -4.76
C ALA A 13 -8.42 0.47 -3.90
N ALA A 14 -8.64 1.73 -4.27
CA ALA A 14 -9.59 2.61 -3.60
C ALA A 14 -11.03 2.07 -3.68
N ARG A 15 -11.42 1.48 -4.81
CA ARG A 15 -12.71 0.82 -4.99
C ARG A 15 -12.90 -0.36 -4.05
N TYR A 16 -11.89 -1.20 -3.87
CA TYR A 16 -11.95 -2.29 -2.88
C TYR A 16 -12.04 -1.76 -1.44
N ARG A 17 -11.29 -0.70 -1.11
CA ARG A 17 -11.33 -0.07 0.22
C ARG A 17 -12.68 0.59 0.52
N ALA A 18 -13.27 1.26 -0.46
CA ALA A 18 -14.61 1.84 -0.36
C ALA A 18 -15.69 0.77 -0.23
N ALA A 19 -15.62 -0.29 -1.04
CA ALA A 19 -16.57 -1.40 -0.96
C ALA A 19 -16.51 -2.11 0.41
N HIS A 20 -15.34 -2.20 1.05
CA HIS A 20 -15.23 -2.69 2.43
C HIS A 20 -15.99 -1.83 3.44
N GLN A 21 -16.05 -0.51 3.25
CA GLN A 21 -16.86 0.36 4.12
C GLN A 21 -18.36 0.09 3.98
N VAL A 22 -18.80 -0.35 2.79
CA VAL A 22 -20.21 -0.63 2.48
C VAL A 22 -20.61 -2.05 2.89
N LEU A 23 -19.88 -3.05 2.41
CA LEU A 23 -20.24 -4.46 2.51
C LEU A 23 -19.80 -5.10 3.83
N GLU A 24 -18.69 -4.63 4.39
CA GLU A 24 -18.13 -5.11 5.66
C GLU A 24 -18.24 -4.07 6.79
N HIS A 25 -18.95 -2.96 6.54
CA HIS A 25 -19.17 -1.86 7.50
C HIS A 25 -17.89 -1.33 8.17
N GLY A 26 -16.76 -1.35 7.46
CA GLY A 26 -15.49 -0.88 8.03
C GLY A 26 -14.94 -1.78 9.16
N SER A 27 -15.41 -3.03 9.29
CA SER A 27 -15.10 -3.91 10.42
C SER A 27 -13.61 -4.24 10.59
N ILE A 28 -12.88 -4.43 9.49
CA ILE A 28 -11.42 -4.64 9.56
C ILE A 28 -10.72 -3.29 9.64
N PHE A 29 -10.99 -2.40 8.69
CA PHE A 29 -10.34 -1.11 8.54
C PHE A 29 -11.34 0.01 8.26
N ARG A 30 -11.30 1.08 9.05
CA ARG A 30 -12.21 2.24 8.92
C ARG A 30 -11.57 3.36 8.11
N ASP A 31 -12.15 3.65 6.96
CA ASP A 31 -11.81 4.80 6.13
C ASP A 31 -13.08 5.58 5.78
N PRO A 32 -13.45 6.59 6.59
CA PRO A 32 -14.68 7.35 6.39
C PRO A 32 -14.67 8.18 5.09
N LEU A 33 -13.51 8.33 4.43
CA LEU A 33 -13.36 9.13 3.21
C LEU A 33 -13.35 8.27 1.94
N ALA A 34 -13.26 6.93 2.06
CA ALA A 34 -13.07 6.02 0.92
C ALA A 34 -14.13 6.20 -0.18
N LEU A 35 -15.42 6.26 0.20
CA LEU A 35 -16.53 6.45 -0.75
C LEU A 35 -16.48 7.83 -1.39
N ARG A 36 -16.28 8.86 -0.57
CA ARG A 36 -16.30 10.27 -1.00
C ARG A 36 -15.17 10.58 -1.98
N VAL A 37 -13.93 10.16 -1.68
CA VAL A 37 -12.78 10.41 -2.56
C VAL A 37 -12.89 9.62 -3.87
N LEU A 38 -13.50 8.43 -3.82
CA LEU A 38 -13.78 7.63 -5.00
C LEU A 38 -14.89 8.25 -5.86
N GLY A 39 -15.76 9.08 -5.26
CA GLY A 39 -16.95 9.63 -5.93
C GLY A 39 -17.93 8.53 -6.33
N ALA A 40 -17.97 7.43 -5.56
CA ALA A 40 -18.79 6.27 -5.86
C ALA A 40 -20.07 6.28 -5.03
N ASP A 41 -21.14 5.77 -5.63
CA ASP A 41 -22.39 5.48 -4.94
C ASP A 41 -22.30 4.15 -4.16
N ALA A 42 -22.88 4.12 -2.96
CA ALA A 42 -22.81 2.96 -2.08
C ALA A 42 -23.67 1.78 -2.60
N GLU A 43 -24.82 2.06 -3.20
CA GLU A 43 -25.71 1.03 -3.76
C GLU A 43 -25.07 0.38 -4.99
N ASP A 44 -24.43 1.18 -5.84
CA ASP A 44 -23.69 0.66 -7.00
C ASP A 44 -22.51 -0.23 -6.57
N LEU A 45 -21.73 0.17 -5.56
CA LEU A 45 -20.66 -0.67 -5.01
C LEU A 45 -21.19 -1.95 -4.37
N ALA A 46 -22.34 -1.89 -3.70
CA ALA A 46 -22.97 -3.06 -3.13
C ALA A 46 -23.44 -4.04 -4.22
N ARG A 47 -24.04 -3.53 -5.29
CA ARG A 47 -24.51 -4.32 -6.45
C ARG A 47 -23.34 -4.95 -7.20
N ASP A 48 -22.26 -4.20 -7.41
CA ASP A 48 -21.06 -4.67 -8.09
C ASP A 48 -20.28 -5.73 -7.30
N ALA A 49 -20.42 -5.74 -5.97
CA ALA A 49 -19.78 -6.65 -5.03
C ALA A 49 -18.32 -7.02 -5.37
N PRO A 50 -17.38 -6.04 -5.40
CA PRO A 50 -16.00 -6.26 -5.87
C PRO A 50 -15.32 -7.41 -5.14
N ARG A 51 -14.61 -8.34 -5.82
CA ARG A 51 -14.04 -9.58 -5.24
C ARG A 51 -13.69 -9.51 -3.74
N ARG A 52 -14.41 -10.28 -2.92
CA ARG A 52 -14.29 -10.27 -1.45
C ARG A 52 -12.85 -10.47 -0.97
N GLY A 53 -12.13 -11.46 -1.49
CA GLY A 53 -10.74 -11.72 -1.07
C GLY A 53 -9.82 -10.49 -1.21
N MET A 54 -9.92 -9.76 -2.32
CA MET A 54 -9.15 -8.53 -2.53
C MET A 54 -9.62 -7.37 -1.65
N ARG A 55 -10.94 -7.24 -1.41
CA ARG A 55 -11.46 -6.26 -0.45
C ARG A 55 -10.86 -6.47 0.94
N LEU A 56 -10.92 -7.70 1.44
CA LEU A 56 -10.43 -8.03 2.78
C LEU A 56 -8.91 -7.89 2.89
N PHE A 57 -8.16 -8.31 1.86
CA PHE A 57 -6.71 -8.09 1.81
C PHE A 57 -6.36 -6.60 1.84
N ILE A 58 -7.05 -5.78 1.04
CA ILE A 58 -6.83 -4.32 1.02
C ILE A 58 -7.21 -3.68 2.36
N ALA A 59 -8.27 -4.13 3.02
CA ALA A 59 -8.60 -3.65 4.36
C ALA A 59 -7.51 -4.04 5.38
N ALA A 60 -7.10 -5.32 5.39
CA ALA A 60 -6.10 -5.84 6.32
C ALA A 60 -4.73 -5.18 6.15
N ARG A 61 -4.26 -4.94 4.91
CA ARG A 61 -2.96 -4.29 4.68
C ARG A 61 -2.90 -2.85 5.20
N HIS A 62 -3.99 -2.09 5.08
CA HIS A 62 -4.04 -0.73 5.62
C HIS A 62 -4.11 -0.77 7.15
N ARG A 63 -4.94 -1.64 7.73
CA ARG A 63 -4.98 -1.80 9.19
C ARG A 63 -3.62 -2.21 9.76
N PHE A 64 -2.98 -3.22 9.16
CA PHE A 64 -1.65 -3.66 9.55
C PHE A 64 -0.67 -2.48 9.55
N ALA A 65 -0.56 -1.78 8.41
CA ALA A 65 0.40 -0.69 8.29
C ALA A 65 0.10 0.50 9.23
N GLU A 66 -1.18 0.84 9.44
CA GLU A 66 -1.57 1.93 10.34
C GLU A 66 -1.44 1.57 11.82
N ASP A 67 -1.60 0.29 12.20
CA ASP A 67 -1.30 -0.18 13.56
C ASP A 67 0.21 -0.02 13.85
N HIS A 68 1.09 -0.36 12.88
CA HIS A 68 2.54 -0.14 13.00
C HIS A 68 2.91 1.36 12.99
N LEU A 69 2.25 2.18 12.16
CA LEU A 69 2.44 3.62 12.17
C LEU A 69 2.08 4.22 13.54
N ALA A 70 0.94 3.83 14.12
CA ALA A 70 0.52 4.30 15.43
C ALA A 70 1.55 3.93 16.51
N ALA A 71 2.12 2.73 16.44
CA ALA A 71 3.21 2.31 17.32
C ALA A 71 4.49 3.15 17.10
N ALA A 72 4.86 3.44 15.85
CA ALA A 72 6.01 4.29 15.52
C ALA A 72 5.83 5.73 16.03
N VAL A 73 4.65 6.32 15.83
CA VAL A 73 4.29 7.63 16.37
C VAL A 73 4.39 7.64 17.89
N SER A 74 3.93 6.58 18.57
CA SER A 74 4.05 6.47 20.04
C SER A 74 5.50 6.43 20.53
N ARG A 75 6.45 6.02 19.67
CA ARG A 75 7.89 6.05 19.93
C ARG A 75 8.54 7.39 19.55
N GLY A 76 7.78 8.34 19.03
CA GLY A 76 8.27 9.68 18.67
C GLY A 76 8.55 9.91 17.19
N VAL A 77 8.17 8.99 16.29
CA VAL A 77 8.29 9.25 14.84
C VAL A 77 7.34 10.37 14.44
N GLY A 78 7.90 11.50 13.99
CA GLY A 78 7.17 12.71 13.60
C GLY A 78 6.84 12.83 12.12
N ARG A 79 7.32 11.89 11.28
CA ARG A 79 7.14 11.91 9.82
C ARG A 79 6.58 10.61 9.27
N LEU A 80 5.57 10.74 8.42
CA LEU A 80 5.07 9.70 7.55
C LEU A 80 5.35 10.05 6.09
N VAL A 81 5.90 9.10 5.34
CA VAL A 81 6.07 9.17 3.89
C VAL A 81 5.19 8.09 3.24
N VAL A 82 4.23 8.49 2.43
CA VAL A 82 3.37 7.56 1.67
C VAL A 82 3.90 7.46 0.25
N LEU A 83 4.44 6.29 -0.12
CA LEU A 83 5.00 6.01 -1.43
C LEU A 83 3.94 5.39 -2.34
N GLY A 84 3.71 5.98 -3.52
CA GLY A 84 2.62 5.61 -4.42
C GLY A 84 1.25 5.92 -3.81
N ALA A 85 1.09 7.15 -3.30
CA ALA A 85 -0.03 7.53 -2.45
C ALA A 85 -1.43 7.35 -3.09
N GLY A 86 -1.55 7.28 -4.41
CA GLY A 86 -2.77 7.00 -5.15
C GLY A 86 -3.97 7.78 -4.61
N LEU A 87 -5.01 7.05 -4.19
CA LEU A 87 -6.15 7.60 -3.47
C LEU A 87 -6.13 7.24 -1.98
N ASP A 88 -4.98 6.97 -1.38
CA ASP A 88 -4.84 6.85 0.08
C ASP A 88 -5.43 8.09 0.78
N THR A 89 -6.12 7.88 1.89
CA THR A 89 -6.83 8.94 2.61
C THR A 89 -6.24 9.26 3.97
N PHE A 90 -5.14 8.62 4.37
CA PHE A 90 -4.57 8.73 5.71
C PHE A 90 -4.33 10.18 6.12
N ALA A 91 -3.67 10.97 5.26
CA ALA A 91 -3.36 12.37 5.55
C ALA A 91 -4.60 13.18 5.99
N TYR A 92 -5.75 12.92 5.38
CA TYR A 92 -7.01 13.66 5.57
C TYR A 92 -7.83 13.18 6.76
N ARG A 93 -7.48 12.03 7.34
CA ARG A 93 -8.09 11.46 8.56
C ARG A 93 -7.06 11.19 9.66
N ASN A 94 -5.87 11.78 9.53
CA ASN A 94 -4.73 11.55 10.40
C ASN A 94 -5.12 11.81 11.87
N PRO A 95 -5.09 10.78 12.74
CA PRO A 95 -5.46 10.93 14.14
C PRO A 95 -4.29 11.39 15.03
N HIS A 96 -3.09 11.60 14.48
CA HIS A 96 -1.87 11.91 15.22
C HIS A 96 -1.51 13.40 15.09
N PRO A 97 -1.73 14.22 16.13
CA PRO A 97 -1.36 15.63 16.11
C PRO A 97 0.15 15.80 15.90
N GLY A 98 0.53 16.71 15.00
CA GLY A 98 1.94 17.03 14.73
C GLY A 98 2.64 16.10 13.74
N LEU A 99 2.09 14.93 13.41
CA LEU A 99 2.64 14.04 12.39
C LEU A 99 2.61 14.73 11.01
N GLN A 100 3.79 14.97 10.45
CA GLN A 100 3.94 15.51 9.10
C GLN A 100 3.79 14.37 8.09
N VAL A 101 2.96 14.58 7.07
CA VAL A 101 2.70 13.58 6.04
C VAL A 101 3.23 14.08 4.70
N THR A 102 4.07 13.30 4.06
CA THR A 102 4.51 13.54 2.68
C THR A 102 3.96 12.44 1.78
N GLU A 103 3.15 12.82 0.80
CA GLU A 103 2.67 11.91 -0.23
C GLU A 103 3.55 12.02 -1.47
N ILE A 104 4.09 10.88 -1.87
CA ILE A 104 4.94 10.71 -3.05
C ILE A 104 4.19 9.87 -4.06
N ASP A 105 4.03 10.40 -5.27
CA ASP A 105 3.42 9.66 -6.38
C ASP A 105 3.81 10.31 -7.71
N HIS A 106 3.46 9.65 -8.81
CA HIS A 106 3.56 10.22 -10.14
C HIS A 106 2.74 11.53 -10.22
N PRO A 107 3.28 12.60 -10.83
CA PRO A 107 2.63 13.91 -10.90
C PRO A 107 1.18 13.86 -11.40
N ASP A 108 0.89 13.04 -12.43
CA ASP A 108 -0.45 12.90 -12.98
C ASP A 108 -1.45 12.24 -12.01
N THR A 109 -1.04 11.19 -11.31
CA THR A 109 -1.88 10.52 -10.29
C THR A 109 -2.14 11.46 -9.12
N GLN A 110 -1.13 12.22 -8.71
CA GLN A 110 -1.25 13.20 -7.64
C GLN A 110 -2.16 14.37 -8.02
N ALA A 111 -2.06 14.90 -9.25
CA ALA A 111 -2.97 15.92 -9.76
C ALA A 111 -4.42 15.42 -9.76
N TRP A 112 -4.65 14.19 -10.24
CA TRP A 112 -5.95 13.54 -10.24
C TRP A 112 -6.53 13.33 -8.83
N LYS A 113 -5.70 12.90 -7.87
CA LYS A 113 -6.11 12.80 -6.45
C LYS A 113 -6.59 14.15 -5.92
N ARG A 114 -5.80 15.21 -6.15
CA ARG A 114 -6.11 16.57 -5.69
C ARG A 114 -7.43 17.09 -6.27
N GLU A 115 -7.67 16.84 -7.55
CA GLU A 115 -8.94 17.18 -8.19
C GLU A 115 -10.12 16.44 -7.54
N ARG A 116 -9.99 15.14 -7.27
CA ARG A 116 -11.03 14.34 -6.62
C ARG A 116 -11.33 14.81 -5.21
N LEU A 117 -10.30 15.10 -4.42
CA LEU A 117 -10.46 15.63 -3.06
C LEU A 117 -11.18 16.98 -3.07
N ALA A 118 -10.81 17.87 -4.00
CA ALA A 118 -11.47 19.17 -4.16
C ALA A 118 -12.96 19.01 -4.53
N ARG A 119 -13.27 18.15 -5.52
CA ARG A 119 -14.65 17.83 -5.91
C ARG A 119 -15.46 17.21 -4.78
N ALA A 120 -14.82 16.39 -3.93
CA ALA A 120 -15.46 15.77 -2.77
C ALA A 120 -15.59 16.70 -1.55
N GLY A 121 -15.09 17.95 -1.64
CA GLY A 121 -15.07 18.89 -0.51
C GLY A 121 -14.21 18.41 0.65
N ILE A 122 -13.12 17.68 0.36
CA ILE A 122 -12.15 17.21 1.35
C ILE A 122 -10.98 18.18 1.37
N ALA A 123 -10.85 18.94 2.46
CA ALA A 123 -9.82 19.95 2.61
C ALA A 123 -8.42 19.32 2.80
N MET A 124 -7.40 19.98 2.25
CA MET A 124 -6.01 19.61 2.46
C MET A 124 -5.57 19.98 3.89
N PRO A 125 -5.06 19.02 4.69
CA PRO A 125 -4.50 19.32 6.02
C PRO A 125 -3.23 20.17 5.92
N ALA A 126 -2.96 20.98 6.95
CA ALA A 126 -1.76 21.84 6.98
C ALA A 126 -0.44 21.06 7.02
N GLY A 127 -0.43 19.87 7.64
CA GLY A 127 0.74 18.99 7.75
C GLY A 127 0.96 18.06 6.56
N LEU A 128 0.23 18.23 5.44
CA LEU A 128 0.38 17.41 4.24
C LEU A 128 1.23 18.15 3.18
N ARG A 129 2.27 17.47 2.70
CA ARG A 129 3.07 17.88 1.53
C ARG A 129 2.95 16.85 0.41
N TYR A 130 2.92 17.34 -0.82
CA TYR A 130 2.98 16.53 -2.02
C TYR A 130 4.36 16.63 -2.68
N VAL A 131 4.89 15.49 -3.13
CA VAL A 131 6.10 15.42 -3.96
C VAL A 131 5.80 14.53 -5.17
N GLY A 132 6.09 15.03 -6.36
CA GLY A 132 5.94 14.29 -7.61
C GLY A 132 7.21 13.51 -7.93
N ILE A 133 7.12 12.19 -8.09
CA ILE A 133 8.25 11.31 -8.46
C ILE A 133 7.74 10.21 -9.41
N ASP A 134 8.46 9.97 -10.50
CA ASP A 134 8.36 8.72 -11.26
C ASP A 134 9.43 7.73 -10.78
N PHE A 135 9.05 6.73 -9.98
CA PHE A 135 9.98 5.75 -9.36
C PHE A 135 10.81 4.93 -10.35
N GLU A 136 10.42 4.87 -11.62
CA GLU A 136 11.17 4.16 -12.67
C GLU A 136 12.23 5.05 -13.35
N LYS A 137 12.22 6.37 -13.09
CA LYS A 137 13.09 7.35 -13.75
C LYS A 137 13.83 8.27 -12.80
N GLU A 138 13.33 8.43 -11.59
CA GLU A 138 13.82 9.39 -10.61
C GLU A 138 14.09 8.68 -9.29
N SER A 139 15.21 9.03 -8.66
CA SER A 139 15.56 8.46 -7.36
C SER A 139 14.76 9.11 -6.24
N LEU A 140 14.25 8.29 -5.32
CA LEU A 140 13.61 8.77 -4.10
C LEU A 140 14.57 9.63 -3.26
N ALA A 141 15.86 9.28 -3.26
CA ALA A 141 16.88 9.95 -2.46
C ALA A 141 17.08 11.43 -2.85
N ASP A 142 16.88 11.78 -4.13
CA ASP A 142 17.07 13.14 -4.63
C ASP A 142 15.91 14.08 -4.26
N ARG A 143 14.78 13.51 -3.84
CA ARG A 143 13.51 14.23 -3.68
C ARG A 143 13.00 14.21 -2.25
N LEU A 144 13.53 13.31 -1.43
CA LEU A 144 13.14 13.14 -0.04
C LEU A 144 14.29 13.54 0.88
N ASP A 145 14.18 14.74 1.46
CA ASP A 145 15.11 15.23 2.48
C ASP A 145 14.60 14.86 3.88
N LEU A 146 15.24 13.87 4.50
CA LEU A 146 14.97 13.42 5.86
C LEU A 146 16.13 13.77 6.80
N ASP A 147 15.90 14.79 7.61
CA ASP A 147 16.70 15.19 8.77
C ASP A 147 16.44 14.29 10.01
N GLU A 148 15.32 13.58 10.05
CA GLU A 148 14.92 12.69 11.14
C GLU A 148 14.33 11.35 10.62
N PRO A 149 14.26 10.30 11.46
CA PRO A 149 13.64 9.03 11.08
C PRO A 149 12.17 9.18 10.68
N ALA A 150 11.74 8.42 9.67
CA ALA A 150 10.38 8.44 9.16
C ALA A 150 9.78 7.03 9.08
N PHE A 151 8.45 6.97 9.14
CA PHE A 151 7.69 5.78 8.79
C PHE A 151 7.30 5.86 7.30
N PHE A 152 7.50 4.78 6.56
CA PHE A 152 7.20 4.67 5.15
C PHE A 152 6.02 3.74 4.94
N LEU A 153 4.95 4.26 4.35
CA LEU A 153 3.78 3.50 3.93
C LEU A 153 3.88 3.24 2.42
N TRP A 154 4.13 2.00 2.02
CA TRP A 154 4.43 1.64 0.63
C TRP A 154 3.52 0.52 0.12
N LEU A 155 2.20 0.80 0.11
CA LEU A 155 1.17 -0.20 -0.13
C LEU A 155 0.76 -0.27 -1.61
N GLY A 156 0.79 -1.47 -2.18
CA GLY A 156 0.33 -1.76 -3.54
C GLY A 156 1.22 -1.17 -4.63
N VAL A 157 2.50 -0.98 -4.34
CA VAL A 157 3.48 -0.42 -5.29
C VAL A 157 4.52 -1.47 -5.70
N ALA A 158 5.12 -2.18 -4.74
CA ALA A 158 6.17 -3.17 -5.00
C ALA A 158 5.86 -4.15 -6.15
N PRO A 159 4.63 -4.72 -6.27
CA PRO A 159 4.24 -5.57 -7.40
C PRO A 159 4.42 -4.99 -8.81
N TYR A 160 4.49 -3.67 -8.92
CA TYR A 160 4.55 -2.92 -10.19
C TYR A 160 5.95 -2.35 -10.48
N LEU A 161 6.93 -2.63 -9.62
CA LEU A 161 8.30 -2.18 -9.79
C LEU A 161 9.17 -3.31 -10.34
N THR A 162 10.19 -2.92 -11.10
CA THR A 162 11.32 -3.78 -11.41
C THR A 162 12.07 -4.17 -10.12
N ALA A 163 12.84 -5.25 -10.17
CA ALA A 163 13.66 -5.66 -9.03
C ALA A 163 14.70 -4.58 -8.68
N GLU A 164 15.26 -3.90 -9.68
CA GLU A 164 16.17 -2.78 -9.47
C GLU A 164 15.49 -1.61 -8.75
N ALA A 165 14.32 -1.16 -9.22
CA ALA A 165 13.59 -0.04 -8.60
C ALA A 165 13.12 -0.37 -7.17
N PHE A 166 12.72 -1.63 -6.92
CA PHE A 166 12.39 -2.10 -5.58
C PHE A 166 13.61 -2.03 -4.65
N ALA A 167 14.76 -2.58 -5.08
CA ALA A 167 15.98 -2.58 -4.30
C ALA A 167 16.52 -1.16 -4.04
N GLU A 168 16.46 -0.28 -5.04
CA GLU A 168 16.85 1.13 -4.89
C GLU A 168 15.96 1.84 -3.86
N THR A 169 14.63 1.67 -3.97
CA THR A 169 13.68 2.28 -3.03
C THR A 169 13.90 1.76 -1.60
N LEU A 170 14.03 0.43 -1.43
CA LEU A 170 14.27 -0.17 -0.13
C LEU A 170 15.64 0.26 0.45
N GLY A 171 16.66 0.38 -0.38
CA GLY A 171 17.97 0.89 -0.01
C GLY A 171 17.94 2.35 0.47
N CYS A 172 17.18 3.21 -0.23
CA CYS A 172 16.94 4.59 0.19
C CYS A 172 16.29 4.66 1.58
N ILE A 173 15.25 3.84 1.82
CA ILE A 173 14.58 3.75 3.12
C ILE A 173 15.57 3.24 4.20
N GLY A 174 16.35 2.20 3.90
CA GLY A 174 17.34 1.61 4.82
C GLY A 174 18.55 2.51 5.11
N GLY A 175 18.73 3.60 4.37
CA GLY A 175 19.84 4.54 4.51
C GLY A 175 19.89 5.32 5.83
N ARG A 176 18.82 5.28 6.65
CA ARG A 176 18.75 5.96 7.95
C ARG A 176 18.24 5.04 9.06
N VAL A 177 19.04 4.93 10.12
CA VAL A 177 18.65 4.27 11.38
C VAL A 177 17.39 4.90 11.95
N GLY A 178 16.48 4.05 12.44
CA GLY A 178 15.18 4.45 12.97
C GLY A 178 14.07 4.51 11.92
N ASN A 179 14.38 4.49 10.62
CA ASN A 179 13.35 4.40 9.59
C ASN A 179 12.57 3.10 9.71
N GLU A 180 11.29 3.16 9.40
CA GLU A 180 10.38 2.02 9.42
C GLU A 180 9.63 1.95 8.11
N VAL A 181 9.31 0.75 7.64
CA VAL A 181 8.53 0.59 6.41
C VAL A 181 7.46 -0.46 6.61
N ALA A 182 6.27 -0.19 6.07
CA ALA A 182 5.22 -1.18 5.85
C ALA A 182 4.88 -1.26 4.37
N PHE A 183 4.96 -2.45 3.78
CA PHE A 183 4.66 -2.69 2.36
C PHE A 183 3.96 -4.03 2.13
N ASP A 184 3.40 -4.21 0.93
CA ASP A 184 2.84 -5.50 0.50
C ASP A 184 3.51 -6.00 -0.78
N TYR A 185 3.71 -7.31 -0.86
CA TYR A 185 4.26 -8.02 -2.01
C TYR A 185 3.46 -9.30 -2.27
N ALA A 186 3.71 -9.96 -3.40
CA ALA A 186 3.04 -11.21 -3.75
C ALA A 186 4.03 -12.31 -4.07
N GLN A 187 3.72 -13.52 -3.60
CA GLN A 187 4.46 -14.73 -3.97
C GLN A 187 4.19 -15.17 -5.40
N SER A 188 5.09 -16.01 -5.92
CA SER A 188 5.01 -16.53 -7.28
C SER A 188 3.70 -17.30 -7.54
N PRO A 189 3.05 -17.09 -8.71
CA PRO A 189 1.89 -17.88 -9.12
C PRO A 189 2.19 -19.38 -9.25
N GLU A 190 3.44 -19.78 -9.40
CA GLU A 190 3.82 -21.19 -9.59
C GLU A 190 3.54 -22.06 -8.37
N ARG A 191 3.50 -21.46 -7.17
CA ARG A 191 3.14 -22.16 -5.92
C ARG A 191 1.61 -22.25 -5.72
N MET A 192 0.82 -21.57 -6.55
CA MET A 192 -0.63 -21.51 -6.42
C MET A 192 -1.32 -22.69 -7.12
N PRO A 193 -2.47 -23.17 -6.60
CA PRO A 193 -3.32 -24.10 -7.34
C PRO A 193 -3.68 -23.55 -8.72
N ALA A 194 -3.87 -24.43 -9.71
CA ALA A 194 -4.04 -24.05 -11.12
C ALA A 194 -5.12 -22.98 -11.35
N GLU A 195 -6.27 -23.09 -10.69
CA GLU A 195 -7.35 -22.10 -10.79
C GLU A 195 -6.94 -20.71 -10.28
N ARG A 196 -6.20 -20.67 -9.17
CA ARG A 196 -5.73 -19.43 -8.56
C ARG A 196 -4.61 -18.80 -9.38
N ARG A 197 -3.71 -19.63 -9.90
CA ARG A 197 -2.68 -19.22 -10.88
C ARG A 197 -3.32 -18.58 -12.11
N ALA A 198 -4.29 -19.26 -12.75
CA ALA A 198 -5.00 -18.73 -13.91
C ALA A 198 -5.71 -17.40 -13.60
N ALA A 199 -6.32 -17.26 -12.41
CA ALA A 199 -6.95 -16.01 -11.99
C ALA A 199 -5.94 -14.86 -11.78
N LEU A 200 -4.72 -15.16 -11.30
CA LEU A 200 -3.64 -14.19 -11.18
C LEU A 200 -3.09 -13.79 -12.55
N GLU A 201 -2.81 -14.76 -13.42
CA GLU A 201 -2.33 -14.53 -14.79
C GLU A 201 -3.32 -13.69 -15.60
N ALA A 202 -4.63 -13.99 -15.53
CA ALA A 202 -5.67 -13.18 -16.16
C ALA A 202 -5.72 -11.75 -15.62
N ARG A 203 -5.45 -11.56 -14.32
CA ARG A 203 -5.33 -10.23 -13.71
C ARG A 203 -4.09 -9.51 -14.21
N ALA A 204 -2.93 -10.17 -14.21
CA ALA A 204 -1.66 -9.63 -14.68
C ALA A 204 -1.79 -9.16 -16.15
N ALA A 205 -2.37 -9.99 -17.01
CA ALA A 205 -2.65 -9.64 -18.40
C ALA A 205 -3.59 -8.43 -18.54
N ARG A 206 -4.61 -8.33 -17.67
CA ARG A 206 -5.53 -7.18 -17.66
C ARG A 206 -4.82 -5.90 -17.24
N VAL A 207 -4.00 -5.90 -16.18
CA VAL A 207 -3.32 -4.68 -15.72
C VAL A 207 -2.18 -4.27 -16.65
N ALA A 208 -1.53 -5.22 -17.32
CA ALA A 208 -0.57 -4.92 -18.40
C ALA A 208 -1.23 -4.14 -19.55
N LYS A 209 -2.43 -4.52 -19.99
CA LYS A 209 -3.22 -3.77 -20.99
C LYS A 209 -3.64 -2.37 -20.53
N LEU A 210 -3.50 -2.07 -19.23
CA LEU A 210 -3.82 -0.79 -18.62
C LEU A 210 -2.56 0.07 -18.37
N GLY A 211 -1.38 -0.36 -18.83
CA GLY A 211 -0.11 0.35 -18.64
C GLY A 211 0.52 0.16 -17.25
N GLU A 212 0.05 -0.82 -16.49
CA GLU A 212 0.50 -1.14 -15.12
C GLU A 212 0.79 -2.65 -15.01
N PRO A 213 1.77 -3.18 -15.78
CA PRO A 213 2.11 -4.60 -15.73
C PRO A 213 2.56 -4.99 -14.33
N TRP A 214 2.19 -6.20 -13.92
CA TRP A 214 2.73 -6.80 -12.71
C TRP A 214 4.14 -7.29 -13.03
N LEU A 215 5.17 -6.71 -12.41
CA LEU A 215 6.57 -6.92 -12.75
C LEU A 215 7.27 -7.89 -11.79
N SER A 216 6.88 -7.90 -10.53
CA SER A 216 7.62 -8.60 -9.48
C SER A 216 6.76 -9.56 -8.66
N PHE A 217 7.39 -10.69 -8.34
CA PHE A 217 6.97 -11.63 -7.31
C PHE A 217 8.20 -11.90 -6.43
N ALA A 218 7.99 -12.16 -5.15
CA ALA A 218 9.07 -12.47 -4.24
C ALA A 218 8.63 -13.51 -3.22
N GLU A 219 9.54 -14.40 -2.84
CA GLU A 219 9.33 -15.31 -1.72
C GLU A 219 9.77 -14.65 -0.39
N PRO A 220 9.15 -15.03 0.74
CA PRO A 220 9.44 -14.40 2.03
C PRO A 220 10.92 -14.46 2.43
N GLU A 221 11.60 -15.55 2.10
CA GLU A 221 13.03 -15.73 2.38
C GLU A 221 13.91 -14.75 1.59
N GLU A 222 13.52 -14.40 0.37
CA GLU A 222 14.23 -13.42 -0.47
C GLU A 222 14.08 -12.01 0.11
N ILE A 223 12.85 -11.63 0.46
CA ILE A 223 12.55 -10.35 1.10
C ILE A 223 13.28 -10.22 2.44
N ALA A 224 13.27 -11.26 3.26
CA ALA A 224 13.98 -11.27 4.54
C ALA A 224 15.49 -11.10 4.36
N ALA A 225 16.08 -11.76 3.36
CA ALA A 225 17.50 -11.60 3.05
C ALA A 225 17.86 -10.19 2.57
N ASP A 226 17.00 -9.55 1.78
CA ASP A 226 17.22 -8.18 1.31
C ASP A 226 17.07 -7.15 2.45
N LEU A 227 16.10 -7.35 3.34
CA LEU A 227 15.95 -6.56 4.56
C LEU A 227 17.17 -6.68 5.48
N ASP A 228 17.69 -7.89 5.69
CA ASP A 228 18.87 -8.15 6.52
C ASP A 228 20.13 -7.46 5.98
N LYS A 229 20.38 -7.55 4.66
CA LYS A 229 21.50 -6.85 3.99
C LYS A 229 21.46 -5.33 4.20
N LEU A 230 20.26 -4.77 4.29
CA LEU A 230 20.03 -3.35 4.52
C LEU A 230 19.97 -2.99 6.01
N GLY A 231 20.16 -3.97 6.90
CA GLY A 231 20.16 -3.80 8.36
C GLY A 231 18.80 -3.50 8.97
N PHE A 232 17.72 -3.85 8.27
CA PHE A 232 16.40 -3.88 8.90
C PHE A 232 16.33 -5.01 9.94
N ALA A 233 15.60 -4.75 11.00
CA ALA A 233 15.32 -5.66 12.10
C ALA A 233 13.85 -5.48 12.52
N GLU A 234 13.43 -6.19 13.58
CA GLU A 234 12.03 -6.17 14.06
C GLU A 234 11.03 -6.44 12.92
N ILE A 235 11.31 -7.49 12.14
CA ILE A 235 10.52 -7.83 10.95
C ILE A 235 9.27 -8.61 11.37
N GLU A 236 8.10 -8.13 10.96
CA GLU A 236 6.84 -8.88 11.00
C GLU A 236 6.33 -9.08 9.57
N ASP A 237 6.28 -10.33 9.11
CA ASP A 237 5.77 -10.69 7.79
C ASP A 237 4.56 -11.63 7.92
N LEU A 238 3.39 -11.17 7.47
CA LEU A 238 2.14 -11.90 7.54
C LEU A 238 1.68 -12.34 6.15
N GLY A 239 1.75 -13.64 5.91
CA GLY A 239 1.12 -14.30 4.77
C GLY A 239 -0.39 -14.52 4.96
N PRO A 240 -1.04 -15.19 4.00
CA PRO A 240 -2.50 -15.38 4.01
C PRO A 240 -3.06 -16.05 5.26
N ALA A 241 -2.37 -17.06 5.81
CA ALA A 241 -2.82 -17.76 7.00
C ALA A 241 -2.76 -16.87 8.25
N GLN A 242 -1.66 -16.13 8.42
CA GLN A 242 -1.50 -15.22 9.54
C GLN A 242 -2.50 -14.05 9.46
N LEU A 243 -2.72 -13.49 8.27
CA LEU A 243 -3.73 -12.47 8.03
C LEU A 243 -5.14 -12.97 8.36
N ALA A 244 -5.46 -14.22 7.97
CA ALA A 244 -6.75 -14.83 8.23
C ALA A 244 -7.01 -15.08 9.72
N ALA A 245 -5.99 -15.56 10.44
CA ALA A 245 -6.05 -15.71 11.89
C ALA A 245 -6.22 -14.34 12.59
N ARG A 246 -5.39 -13.35 12.23
CA ARG A 246 -5.32 -12.05 12.91
C ARG A 246 -6.54 -11.15 12.66
N TYR A 247 -7.04 -11.10 11.42
CA TYR A 247 -8.06 -10.11 11.04
C TYR A 247 -9.41 -10.71 10.67
N PHE A 248 -9.49 -12.00 10.33
CA PHE A 248 -10.73 -12.60 9.78
C PHE A 248 -11.32 -13.70 10.66
N ASN A 249 -10.73 -13.98 11.84
CA ASN A 249 -11.12 -15.07 12.74
C ASN A 249 -11.20 -16.43 12.02
N ARG A 250 -10.20 -16.71 11.17
CA ARG A 250 -10.07 -17.92 10.37
C ARG A 250 -8.71 -18.59 10.60
N PRO A 251 -8.47 -19.17 11.80
CA PRO A 251 -7.23 -19.87 12.11
C PRO A 251 -7.08 -21.21 11.37
N ASP A 252 -8.13 -21.64 10.66
CA ASP A 252 -8.18 -22.87 9.87
C ASP A 252 -7.53 -22.74 8.48
N VAL A 253 -7.13 -21.53 8.06
CA VAL A 253 -6.42 -21.34 6.79
C VAL A 253 -5.03 -22.02 6.88
N PRO A 254 -4.69 -22.96 5.98
CA PRO A 254 -3.41 -23.67 6.03
C PRO A 254 -2.22 -22.72 5.97
N ALA A 255 -1.20 -22.96 6.80
CA ALA A 255 0.01 -22.12 6.91
C ALA A 255 0.70 -21.90 5.56
N GLU A 256 0.76 -22.93 4.72
CA GLU A 256 1.39 -22.91 3.38
C GLU A 256 0.51 -22.28 2.29
N THR A 257 -0.58 -21.60 2.65
CA THR A 257 -1.45 -20.96 1.65
C THR A 257 -0.66 -19.85 0.96
N PRO A 258 -0.32 -19.97 -0.34
CA PRO A 258 0.47 -18.95 -1.03
C PRO A 258 -0.35 -17.67 -1.17
N GLY A 259 0.25 -16.49 -1.31
CA GLY A 259 -0.51 -15.29 -1.61
C GLY A 259 0.21 -13.96 -1.45
N GLY A 260 -0.59 -12.92 -1.20
CA GLY A 260 -0.08 -11.60 -0.87
C GLY A 260 0.33 -11.57 0.60
N HIS A 261 1.49 -10.97 0.85
CA HIS A 261 2.05 -10.73 2.16
C HIS A 261 1.92 -9.25 2.52
N VAL A 262 1.86 -8.97 3.82
CA VAL A 262 2.07 -7.62 4.36
C VAL A 262 3.24 -7.69 5.32
N LEU A 263 4.16 -6.74 5.21
CA LEU A 263 5.40 -6.75 5.96
C LEU A 263 5.63 -5.40 6.62
N HIS A 264 6.09 -5.43 7.87
CA HIS A 264 6.70 -4.29 8.56
C HIS A 264 8.14 -4.61 8.92
N ALA A 265 9.02 -3.63 8.82
CA ALA A 265 10.41 -3.73 9.27
C ALA A 265 10.93 -2.37 9.77
N ARG A 266 11.88 -2.41 10.71
CA ARG A 266 12.51 -1.22 11.30
C ARG A 266 14.03 -1.27 11.17
N ARG A 267 14.62 -0.20 10.65
CA ARG A 267 16.07 -0.03 10.55
C ARG A 267 16.68 0.24 11.93
N ARG A 268 17.60 -0.62 12.38
CA ARG A 268 18.32 -0.49 13.67
C ARG A 268 19.71 0.12 13.55
#